data_AF-A0A069IAY5-F1
#
_entry.id   AF-A0A069IAY5-F1
#
_cell.length_a   1.000
_cell.length_b   1.000
_cell.length_c   1.000
_cell.angle_alpha   90.00
_cell.angle_beta   90.00
_cell.angle_gamma   90.00
#
_symmetry.space_group_name_H-M   'P 1'
#
loop_
_entity.id
_entity.type
_entity.pdbx_description
1 polymer ?
#
loop_
_entity_poly.entity_id
_entity_poly.type
_entity_poly.pdbx_seq_one_letter_code
_entity_poly.pdbx_strand_id
1 'polypeptide(L)' 'MVERFFRDITTERLRRGVFTSVPELVDAINKYIAHHNTNPKPFIWTKSARDIMQKVIRANRRLSQNGTLH' A
#
# COMPACT_ATOMS: atom_id res chain seq x y z
N MET A 1 -7.72 -0.61 2.99
CA MET A 1 -7.07 -0.48 1.67
C MET A 1 -5.59 -0.71 1.87
N VAL A 2 -4.75 -0.70 0.83
CA VAL A 2 -3.30 -0.98 0.91
C VAL A 2 -2.57 -0.36 2.13
N GLU A 3 -3.05 0.77 2.64
CA GLU A 3 -2.60 1.42 3.89
C GLU A 3 -2.69 0.52 5.14
N ARG A 4 -3.71 -0.34 5.24
CA ARG A 4 -3.82 -1.34 6.34
C ARG A 4 -2.78 -2.43 6.18
N PHE A 5 -2.56 -2.92 4.96
CA PHE A 5 -1.49 -3.88 4.69
C PHE A 5 -0.11 -3.30 5.09
N PHE A 6 0.18 -2.05 4.70
CA PHE A 6 1.41 -1.37 5.09
C PHE A 6 1.52 -1.14 6.60
N ARG A 7 0.41 -0.82 7.28
CA ARG A 7 0.38 -0.73 8.74
C ARG A 7 0.71 -2.08 9.40
N ASP A 8 0.09 -3.15 8.90
CA ASP A 8 0.17 -4.48 9.48
C ASP A 8 1.59 -5.04 9.31
N ILE A 9 2.19 -5.03 8.11
CA ILE A 9 3.60 -5.43 7.91
C ILE A 9 4.59 -4.58 8.73
N THR A 10 4.33 -3.28 8.85
CA THR A 10 5.17 -2.38 9.66
C THR A 10 5.16 -2.76 11.14
N THR A 11 3.97 -3.05 11.68
CA THR A 11 3.78 -3.28 13.12
C THR A 11 4.16 -4.71 13.53
N GLU A 12 3.86 -5.69 12.67
CA GLU A 12 4.03 -7.10 12.96
C GLU A 12 5.42 -7.62 12.61
N ARG A 13 6.03 -7.10 11.53
CA ARG A 13 7.31 -7.62 11.01
C ARG A 13 8.45 -6.62 11.09
N LEU A 14 8.26 -5.38 10.63
CA LEU A 14 9.37 -4.44 10.47
C LEU A 14 9.83 -3.81 11.79
N ARG A 15 8.89 -3.36 12.65
CA ARG A 15 9.23 -2.76 13.96
C ARG A 15 9.75 -3.76 15.00
N ARG A 16 9.49 -5.04 14.80
CA ARG A 16 9.88 -6.13 15.72
C ARG A 16 11.14 -6.87 15.24
N GLY A 17 11.55 -6.64 14.00
CA GLY A 17 12.73 -7.27 13.41
C GLY A 17 13.96 -6.40 13.56
N VAL A 18 15.10 -7.04 13.80
CA VAL A 18 16.42 -6.44 13.62
C VAL A 18 17.00 -7.07 12.36
N PHE A 19 17.38 -6.25 11.39
CA PHE A 19 17.91 -6.70 10.11
C PHE A 19 19.35 -6.22 9.99
N THR A 20 20.26 -7.15 9.77
CA THR A 20 21.70 -6.92 9.63
C THR A 20 22.10 -6.57 8.21
N SER A 21 21.21 -6.79 7.24
CA SER A 21 21.45 -6.48 5.83
C SER A 21 20.16 -6.20 5.05
N VAL A 22 20.29 -5.49 3.92
CA VAL A 22 19.17 -5.21 3.01
C VAL A 22 18.56 -6.50 2.42
N PRO A 23 19.34 -7.50 1.98
CA PRO A 23 18.78 -8.77 1.49
C PRO A 23 17.93 -9.48 2.55
N GLU A 24 18.33 -9.43 3.82
CA GLU A 24 17.58 -10.02 4.93
C GLU A 24 16.22 -9.31 5.14
N LEU A 25 16.19 -7.99 5.05
CA LEU A 25 14.94 -7.21 5.09
C LEU A 25 14.02 -7.59 3.92
N VAL A 26 14.56 -7.71 2.71
CA VAL A 26 13.79 -8.08 1.51
C VAL A 26 13.19 -9.47 1.66
N ASP A 27 13.97 -10.44 2.13
CA ASP A 27 13.50 -11.80 2.41
C ASP A 27 12.39 -11.82 3.47
N ALA A 28 12.54 -11.05 4.55
CA ALA A 28 11.53 -10.95 5.59
C ALA A 28 10.20 -10.35 5.09
N ILE A 29 10.26 -9.37 4.18
CA ILE A 29 9.08 -8.78 3.52
C ILE A 29 8.42 -9.83 2.61
N ASN A 30 9.20 -10.52 1.78
CA ASN A 30 8.67 -11.55 0.87
C ASN A 30 7.99 -12.69 1.62
N LYS A 31 8.60 -13.16 2.72
CA LYS A 31 8.00 -14.18 3.60
C LYS A 31 6.70 -13.72 4.22
N TYR A 32 6.64 -12.46 4.67
CA TYR A 32 5.40 -11.89 5.21
C TYR A 32 4.30 -11.83 4.14
N ILE A 33 4.62 -11.39 2.93
CA ILE A 33 3.67 -11.35 1.80
C ILE A 33 3.14 -12.76 1.48
N ALA A 34 4.03 -13.74 1.36
CA ALA A 34 3.65 -15.13 1.06
C ALA A 34 2.70 -15.70 2.13
N HIS A 35 3.03 -15.49 3.40
CA HIS A 35 2.19 -15.92 4.52
C HIS A 35 0.84 -15.19 4.56
N HIS A 36 0.85 -13.87 4.38
CA HIS A 36 -0.36 -13.05 4.37
C HIS A 36 -1.31 -13.41 3.21
N ASN A 37 -0.75 -13.85 2.09
CA ASN A 37 -1.50 -14.31 0.92
C ASN A 37 -1.97 -15.78 1.00
N THR A 38 -1.53 -16.56 1.98
CA THR A 38 -1.89 -18.00 2.08
C THR A 38 -3.36 -18.19 2.52
N ASN A 39 -3.89 -17.28 3.33
CA ASN A 39 -5.32 -17.18 3.62
C ASN A 39 -5.76 -15.73 3.42
N PRO A 40 -5.89 -15.30 2.16
CA PRO A 40 -6.10 -13.89 1.88
C PRO A 40 -7.47 -13.53 2.45
N LYS A 41 -7.51 -12.69 3.48
CA LYS A 41 -8.77 -12.00 3.81
C LYS A 41 -9.11 -11.20 2.55
N PRO A 42 -10.20 -11.53 1.84
CA PRO A 42 -10.52 -10.85 0.60
C PRO A 42 -10.61 -9.37 0.93
N PHE A 43 -9.71 -8.58 0.34
CA PHE A 43 -9.81 -7.14 0.44
C PHE A 43 -10.98 -6.76 -0.46
N ILE A 44 -12.20 -6.77 0.10
CA ILE A 44 -13.39 -6.35 -0.62
C ILE A 44 -13.18 -4.89 -0.97
N TRP A 45 -13.00 -4.64 -2.25
CA TRP A 45 -13.01 -3.33 -2.85
C TRP A 45 -14.40 -2.74 -2.66
N THR A 46 -14.65 -2.08 -1.53
CA THR A 46 -15.93 -1.43 -1.23
C THR A 46 -16.15 -0.15 -2.03
N LYS A 47 -15.13 0.33 -2.74
CA LYS A 47 -15.22 1.49 -3.63
C LYS A 47 -15.54 1.01 -5.04
N SER A 48 -16.59 1.55 -5.62
CA SER A 48 -16.95 1.25 -7.00
C SER A 48 -15.86 1.77 -7.96
N ALA A 49 -15.76 1.18 -9.16
CA ALA A 49 -14.87 1.71 -10.21
C ALA A 49 -15.12 3.22 -10.48
N ARG A 50 -16.37 3.66 -10.31
CA ARG A 50 -16.79 5.07 -10.39
C ARG A 50 -16.13 5.92 -9.30
N ASP A 51 -16.04 5.45 -8.06
CA ASP A 51 -15.38 6.17 -6.96
C ASP A 51 -13.87 6.34 -7.20
N ILE A 52 -13.23 5.34 -7.81
CA ILE A 52 -11.82 5.40 -8.22
C ILE A 52 -11.64 6.50 -9.26
N MET A 53 -12.45 6.47 -10.31
CA MET A 53 -12.35 7.44 -11.40
C MET A 53 -12.61 8.86 -10.91
N GLN A 54 -13.56 9.06 -10.00
CA GLN A 54 -13.79 10.36 -9.38
C GLN A 54 -12.62 10.84 -8.51
N LYS A 55 -11.85 9.94 -7.88
CA LYS A 55 -10.60 10.32 -7.20
C LYS A 55 -9.52 10.71 -8.19
N VAL A 56 -9.33 9.95 -9.26
CA VAL A 56 -8.33 10.23 -10.32
C VAL A 56 -8.62 11.58 -10.99
N ILE A 57 -9.88 11.83 -11.36
CA ILE A 57 -10.30 13.11 -11.94
C ILE A 57 -10.01 14.28 -10.99
N ARG A 58 -10.30 14.14 -9.69
CA ARG A 58 -10.03 15.19 -8.69
C ARG A 58 -8.52 15.44 -8.52
N ALA A 59 -7.71 14.40 -8.50
CA ALA A 59 -6.26 14.51 -8.42
C ALA A 59 -5.69 15.23 -9.67
N ASN A 60 -6.11 14.82 -10.87
CA ASN A 60 -5.70 15.45 -12.12
C ASN A 60 -6.11 16.92 -12.22
N ARG A 61 -7.31 17.29 -11.76
CA ARG A 61 -7.70 18.71 -11.71
C ARG A 61 -6.78 19.52 -10.79
N ARG A 62 -6.45 19.00 -9.60
CA ARG A 62 -5.53 19.69 -8.68
C ARG A 62 -4.13 19.84 -9.28
N LEU A 63 -3.64 18.82 -9.97
CA LEU A 63 -2.34 18.86 -10.65
C LEU A 63 -2.33 19.85 -11.81
N SER A 64 -3.40 19.92 -12.60
CA SER A 64 -3.48 20.87 -13.73
C SER A 64 -3.59 22.32 -13.26
N GLN A 65 -4.35 22.59 -12.19
CA GLN A 65 -4.47 23.94 -11.61
C GLN A 65 -3.12 24.45 -11.08
N ASN A 66 -2.32 23.57 -10.48
CA ASN A 66 -0.98 23.92 -9.98
C ASN A 66 0.03 24.15 -11.11
N GLY A 67 -0.18 23.58 -12.29
CA GLY A 67 0.68 23.81 -13.47
C GLY A 67 0.31 25.06 -14.29
N THR A 68 -0.81 25.73 -13.97
CA THR A 68 -1.28 26.94 -14.68
C THR A 68 -0.90 28.23 -13.93
N LEU A 69 -0.24 28.12 -12.77
CA LEU A 69 0.19 29.24 -11.92
C LEU A 69 1.69 29.56 -12.08
N HIS A 70 2.29 29.20 -13.21
CA HIS A 70 3.68 29.51 -13.53
C HIS A 70 3.82 30.03 -14.96
#